data_AF-A0A931U675-F1
#
_entry.id   AF-A0A931U675-F1
#
_cell.length_a   1.000
_cell.length_b   1.000
_cell.length_c   1.000
_cell.angle_alpha   90.00
_cell.angle_beta   90.00
_cell.angle_gamma   90.00
#
_symmetry.space_group_name_H-M   'P 1'
#
loop_
_entity.id
_entity.type
_entity.pdbx_description
1 polymer ?
#
loop_
_entity_poly.entity_id
_entity_poly.type
_entity_poly.pdbx_seq_one_letter_code
_entity_poly.pdbx_strand_id
1 'polypeptide(L)'
;MDRPMREVLYIAAKAPRVGFAKTRLGEAVGQAQAVALYAAFLRDLAARFADAPFPVGWYVTPPDAWSEIAPLVHVDGQVDG
;
A
#
# COMPACT_ATOMS: atom_id res chain seq x y z
N MET A 1 25.93 -2.20 -24.35
CA MET A 1 24.75 -1.36 -24.08
C MET A 1 24.37 -1.61 -22.63
N ASP A 2 24.79 -0.71 -21.75
CA ASP A 2 24.42 -0.77 -20.33
C ASP A 2 23.00 -0.21 -20.22
N ARG A 3 22.04 -1.05 -19.82
CA ARG A 3 20.66 -0.59 -19.64
C ARG A 3 20.66 0.20 -18.32
N PRO A 4 20.23 1.48 -18.29
CA PRO A 4 20.19 2.21 -17.03
C PRO A 4 19.34 1.40 -16.05
N MET A 5 19.95 1.00 -14.93
CA MET A 5 19.24 0.35 -13.82
C MET A 5 18.17 1.33 -13.36
N ARG A 6 16.90 1.01 -13.65
CA ARG A 6 15.79 1.78 -13.09
C ARG A 6 15.65 1.38 -11.64
N GLU A 7 15.95 2.30 -10.74
CA GLU A 7 15.64 2.15 -9.33
C GLU A 7 14.12 2.09 -9.18
N VAL A 8 13.62 1.11 -8.43
CA VAL A 8 12.18 0.90 -8.18
C VAL A 8 11.99 0.82 -6.67
N LEU A 9 11.01 1.54 -6.15
CA LEU A 9 10.60 1.42 -4.76
C LEU A 9 9.49 0.38 -4.64
N TYR A 10 9.69 -0.63 -3.79
CA TYR A 10 8.63 -1.57 -3.42
C TYR A 10 8.13 -1.28 -2.00
N ILE A 11 6.83 -1.06 -1.87
CA ILE A 11 6.14 -0.90 -0.59
C ILE A 11 5.50 -2.24 -0.22
N ALA A 12 5.98 -2.85 0.87
CA ALA A 12 5.40 -4.09 1.39
C ALA A 12 4.14 -3.78 2.20
N ALA A 13 3.01 -4.37 1.80
CA ALA A 13 1.73 -4.21 2.47
C ALA A 13 1.13 -5.57 2.85
N LYS A 14 0.64 -5.67 4.09
CA LYS A 14 -0.17 -6.80 4.55
C LYS A 14 -1.65 -6.52 4.34
N ALA A 15 -2.47 -7.57 4.26
CA ALA A 15 -3.92 -7.45 4.22
C ALA A 15 -4.45 -6.55 5.35
N PRO A 16 -5.31 -5.56 5.05
CA PRO A 16 -5.96 -4.72 6.04
C PRO A 16 -7.11 -5.48 6.73
N ARG A 17 -6.82 -6.65 7.30
CA ARG A 17 -7.76 -7.53 7.99
C ARG A 17 -7.39 -7.62 9.47
N VAL A 18 -8.39 -7.82 10.34
CA VAL A 18 -8.17 -8.08 11.77
C VAL A 18 -7.24 -9.28 11.93
N GLY A 19 -6.20 -9.15 12.75
CA GLY A 19 -5.21 -10.22 12.99
C GLY A 19 -4.04 -10.27 11.99
N PHE A 20 -4.09 -9.54 10.88
CA PHE A 20 -3.03 -9.55 9.84
C PHE A 20 -2.11 -8.32 9.88
N ALA A 21 -2.67 -7.15 10.20
CA ALA A 21 -1.95 -5.90 10.31
C ALA A 21 -2.19 -5.23 11.66
N LYS A 22 -1.14 -4.58 12.20
CA LYS A 22 -1.20 -3.70 13.37
C LYS A 22 -1.90 -4.31 14.61
N THR A 23 -1.69 -5.61 14.87
CA THR A 23 -2.32 -6.34 15.98
C THR A 23 -2.03 -5.74 17.36
N ARG A 24 -0.79 -5.33 17.62
CA ARG A 24 -0.40 -4.63 18.87
C ARG A 24 -1.09 -3.27 19.04
N LEU A 25 -1.40 -2.58 17.94
CA LEU A 25 -2.17 -1.35 17.99
C LEU A 25 -3.65 -1.65 18.22
N GLY A 26 -4.17 -2.72 17.63
CA GLY A 26 -5.54 -3.19 17.85
C GLY A 26 -5.84 -3.55 19.30
N GLU A 27 -4.85 -3.92 20.11
CA GLU A 27 -5.00 -4.11 21.57
C GLU A 27 -5.26 -2.80 22.31
N ALA A 28 -4.74 -1.67 21.81
CA ALA A 28 -4.85 -0.36 22.46
C ALA A 28 -6.07 0.45 21.96
N VAL A 29 -6.38 0.40 20.66
CA VAL A 29 -7.45 1.22 20.03
C VAL A 29 -8.61 0.40 19.50
N GLY A 30 -8.59 -0.92 19.64
CA GLY A 30 -9.56 -1.82 19.04
C GLY A 30 -9.20 -2.19 17.60
N GLN A 31 -9.51 -3.44 17.23
CA GLN A 31 -9.07 -4.05 15.98
C GLN A 31 -9.61 -3.32 14.74
N ALA A 32 -10.89 -2.92 14.75
CA ALA A 32 -11.49 -2.21 13.62
C ALA A 32 -10.85 -0.83 13.37
N GLN A 33 -10.50 -0.11 14.44
CA GLN A 33 -9.85 1.20 14.36
C GLN A 33 -8.40 1.05 13.90
N ALA A 34 -7.69 0.03 14.36
CA ALA A 34 -6.33 -0.26 13.89
C ALA A 34 -6.30 -0.61 12.39
N VAL A 35 -7.28 -1.37 11.90
CA VAL A 35 -7.44 -1.66 10.46
C VAL A 35 -7.74 -0.38 9.66
N ALA A 36 -8.69 0.45 10.13
CA ALA A 36 -9.03 1.70 9.46
C ALA A 36 -7.84 2.68 9.39
N LEU A 37 -7.09 2.80 10.48
CA LEU A 37 -5.88 3.62 10.51
C LEU A 37 -4.80 3.08 9.57
N TYR A 38 -4.61 1.75 9.54
CA TYR A 38 -3.68 1.14 8.62
C TYR A 38 -4.06 1.40 7.16
N ALA A 39 -5.35 1.30 6.81
CA ALA A 39 -5.83 1.65 5.48
C ALA A 39 -5.58 3.13 5.13
N ALA A 40 -5.72 4.06 6.10
CA ALA A 40 -5.36 5.46 5.91
C ALA A 40 -3.86 5.63 5.61
N PHE A 41 -2.98 4.94 6.34
CA PHE A 41 -1.54 4.98 6.04
C PHE A 41 -1.19 4.48 4.64
N LEU A 42 -1.90 3.46 4.12
CA LEU A 42 -1.69 3.00 2.75
C LEU A 42 -2.07 4.08 1.73
N ARG A 43 -3.18 4.79 1.94
CA ARG A 43 -3.58 5.94 1.11
C ARG A 43 -2.55 7.06 1.17
N ASP A 44 -2.08 7.40 2.36
CA ASP A 44 -1.09 8.46 2.56
C ASP A 44 0.24 8.12 1.88
N LEU A 45 0.66 6.85 1.93
CA LEU A 45 1.85 6.38 1.21
C LEU A 45 1.65 6.46 -0.30
N ALA A 46 0.50 6.03 -0.82
CA ALA A 46 0.19 6.13 -2.25
C ALA A 46 0.23 7.59 -2.71
N ALA A 47 -0.40 8.51 -1.98
CA ALA A 47 -0.40 9.93 -2.29
C ALA A 47 1.01 10.54 -2.22
N ARG A 48 1.80 10.20 -1.19
CA ARG A 48 3.17 10.69 -1.02
C ARG A 48 4.09 10.31 -2.18
N PHE A 49 3.87 9.15 -2.78
CA PHE A 49 4.72 8.61 -3.84
C PHE A 49 4.08 8.69 -5.23
N ALA A 50 2.94 9.37 -5.38
CA ALA A 50 2.27 9.54 -6.67
C ALA A 50 3.18 10.22 -7.71
N ASP A 51 3.97 11.21 -7.28
CA ASP A 51 4.87 11.99 -8.13
C ASP A 51 6.35 11.57 -7.98
N ALA A 52 6.62 10.35 -7.51
CA ALA A 52 7.99 9.89 -7.32
C ALA A 52 8.74 9.85 -8.67
N PRO A 53 10.03 10.27 -8.73
CA PRO A 53 10.82 10.23 -9.95
C PRO A 53 11.25 8.80 -10.36
N PHE A 54 10.72 7.79 -9.68
CA PHE A 54 10.98 6.37 -9.89
C PHE A 54 9.67 5.59 -9.80
N PRO A 55 9.56 4.42 -10.48
CA PRO A 55 8.39 3.56 -10.35
C PRO A 55 8.19 3.07 -8.91
N VAL A 56 6.93 2.96 -8.50
CA VAL A 56 6.52 2.48 -7.18
C VAL A 56 5.64 1.26 -7.35
N GLY A 57 6.02 0.14 -6.72
CA GLY A 57 5.28 -1.12 -6.72
C GLY A 57 4.81 -1.51 -5.33
N TRP A 58 3.79 -2.35 -5.26
CA TRP A 58 3.25 -2.89 -4.01
C TRP A 58 3.53 -4.38 -3.90
N TYR A 59 4.21 -4.80 -2.84
CA TYR A 59 4.43 -6.20 -2.50
C TYR A 59 3.40 -6.63 -1.45
N VAL A 60 2.36 -7.35 -1.89
CA VAL A 60 1.19 -7.65 -1.06
C VAL A 60 1.20 -9.06 -0.50
N THR A 61 0.87 -9.18 0.79
CA THR A 61 0.72 -10.48 1.47
C THR A 61 -0.53 -10.53 2.35
N PRO A 62 -1.26 -11.66 2.37
CA PRO A 62 -1.23 -12.75 1.38
C PRO A 62 -1.64 -12.29 -0.04
N PRO A 63 -1.38 -13.09 -1.10
CA PRO A 63 -1.62 -12.69 -2.49
C PRO A 63 -3.08 -12.32 -2.83
N ASP A 64 -4.05 -12.87 -2.11
CA ASP A 64 -5.49 -12.58 -2.26
C ASP A 64 -5.90 -11.21 -1.72
N ALA A 65 -5.04 -10.55 -0.95
CA ALA A 65 -5.33 -9.24 -0.35
C ALA A 65 -5.24 -8.07 -1.34
N TRP A 66 -4.84 -8.33 -2.59
CA TRP A 66 -4.73 -7.26 -3.59
C TRP A 66 -6.06 -6.57 -3.87
N SER A 67 -7.18 -7.30 -3.87
CA SER A 67 -8.52 -6.72 -4.08
C SER A 67 -8.93 -5.71 -3.00
N GLU A 68 -8.40 -5.84 -1.78
CA GLU A 68 -8.64 -4.91 -0.67
C GLU A 68 -7.67 -3.72 -0.67
N ILE A 69 -6.45 -3.92 -1.16
CA ILE A 69 -5.39 -2.89 -1.17
C ILE A 69 -5.47 -2.03 -2.43
N ALA A 70 -5.78 -2.61 -3.59
CA ALA A 70 -5.83 -1.90 -4.86
C ALA A 70 -6.70 -0.63 -4.80
N PRO A 71 -7.92 -0.63 -4.21
CA PRO A 71 -8.74 0.58 -4.10
C PRO A 71 -8.17 1.65 -3.16
N LEU A 72 -7.19 1.31 -2.32
CA LEU A 72 -6.54 2.24 -1.38
C LEU A 72 -5.32 2.91 -1.99
N VAL A 73 -4.71 2.30 -3.01
CA VAL A 73 -3.38 2.70 -3.51
C VAL A 73 -3.35 3.00 -5.00
N HIS A 74 -4.35 2.56 -5.77
CA HIS A 74 -4.59 3.06 -7.12
C HIS A 74 -5.49 4.28 -7.03
N VAL A 75 -4.93 5.43 -7.39
CA VAL A 75 -5.74 6.60 -7.72
C VAL A 75 -6.23 6.36 -9.15
N ASP A 76 -7.55 6.23 -9.35
CA ASP A 76 -8.14 6.34 -10.68
C ASP A 76 -7.82 7.74 -11.23
N GLY A 77 -6.75 7.85 -12.00
CA GLY A 77 -6.31 9.14 -12.54
C GLY A 77 -4.91 9.09 -13.12
N GLN A 78 -4.73 8.40 -14.24
CA GLN A 78 -4.24 8.97 -15.51
C GLN A 78 -4.08 7.86 -16.55
N VAL A 79 -5.08 7.72 -17.41
CA VAL A 79 -4.93 7.10 -18.73
C VAL A 79 -4.36 8.17 -19.65
N ASP A 80 -3.03 8.24 -19.75
CA ASP A 80 -2.42 8.96 -20.86
C ASP A 80 -2.48 8.06 -22.10
N GLY A 81 -3.23 8.55 -23.09
CA GLY A 81 -3.27 8.01 -24.46
C GLY A 81 -2.09 8.45 -25.31
#